data_AF-A0A7K8Y387-F1
#
_entry.id   AF-A0A7K8Y387-F1
#
_cell.length_a   1.000
_cell.length_b   1.000
_cell.length_c   1.000
_cell.angle_alpha   90.00
_cell.angle_beta   90.00
_cell.angle_gamma   90.00
#
_symmetry.space_group_name_H-M   'P 1'
#
loop_
_entity.id
_entity.type
_entity.pdbx_description
1 polymer ?
#
loop_
_entity_poly.entity_id
_entity_poly.type
_entity_poly.pdbx_seq_one_letter_code
_entity_poly.pdbx_strand_id
1 'polypeptide(L)'
;MCKTEYAVCGNPHLLEGSLSAFLPSLNLAPRLSIPNPWIRSYSFDGKEEWEVNPLYCNTVREIYPYSNGNRLLNVIDMAIFDFLTGNMDRHHYEMFTKFGDDGFLLHLDNARGFGRHSHDETSILAPLSQCCM
;
A
#
# COMPACT_ATOMS: atom_id res chain seq x y z
N MET A 1 -12.48 12.53 -13.59
CA MET A 1 -13.47 12.05 -14.60
C MET A 1 -12.72 11.40 -15.73
N CYS A 2 -13.28 10.38 -16.38
CA CYS A 2 -12.73 9.77 -17.59
C CYS A 2 -13.18 10.54 -18.85
N LYS A 3 -12.32 10.70 -19.85
CA LYS A 3 -12.49 11.51 -21.06
C LYS A 3 -12.01 10.73 -22.29
N THR A 4 -12.53 11.11 -23.45
CA THR A 4 -12.21 10.50 -24.75
C THR A 4 -10.72 10.61 -25.11
N GLU A 5 -10.01 11.65 -24.64
CA GLU A 5 -8.60 11.90 -24.97
C GLU A 5 -7.63 10.79 -24.48
N TYR A 6 -8.04 9.97 -23.52
CA TYR A 6 -7.29 8.81 -23.02
C TYR A 6 -8.12 7.52 -23.09
N ALA A 7 -8.96 7.40 -24.13
CA ALA A 7 -9.63 6.14 -24.45
C ALA A 7 -8.61 5.05 -24.82
N VAL A 8 -8.91 3.81 -24.44
CA VAL A 8 -8.13 2.62 -24.84
C VAL A 8 -8.81 1.95 -26.04
N CYS A 9 -8.03 1.61 -27.06
CA CYS A 9 -8.52 1.06 -28.33
C CYS A 9 -7.75 -0.22 -28.70
N GLY A 10 -8.45 -1.20 -29.27
CA GLY A 10 -7.82 -2.38 -29.86
C GLY A 10 -7.31 -2.14 -31.28
N ASN A 11 -6.64 -3.14 -31.85
CA ASN A 11 -6.20 -3.12 -33.25
C ASN A 11 -6.44 -4.47 -33.97
N PRO A 12 -7.56 -4.65 -34.72
CA PRO A 12 -8.75 -3.79 -34.79
C PRO A 12 -9.73 -3.96 -33.62
N HIS A 13 -9.71 -5.11 -32.93
CA HIS A 13 -10.71 -5.45 -31.89
C HIS A 13 -10.11 -6.05 -30.63
N LEU A 14 -8.88 -6.56 -30.68
CA LEU A 14 -8.22 -7.15 -29.53
C LEU A 14 -7.54 -6.07 -28.70
N LEU A 15 -7.76 -6.11 -27.39
CA LEU A 15 -7.15 -5.23 -26.40
C LEU A 15 -6.52 -6.10 -25.30
N GLU A 16 -5.24 -5.90 -25.07
CA GLU A 16 -4.51 -6.54 -23.98
C GLU A 16 -4.91 -5.92 -22.63
N GLY A 17 -4.93 -6.73 -21.57
CA GLY A 17 -5.21 -6.27 -20.23
C GLY A 17 -4.88 -7.33 -19.18
N SER A 18 -4.96 -6.95 -17.91
CA SER A 18 -4.82 -7.85 -16.78
C SER A 18 -6.20 -8.30 -16.26
N LEU A 19 -6.29 -9.55 -15.81
CA LEU A 19 -7.46 -10.09 -15.14
C LEU A 19 -7.07 -10.54 -13.73
N SER A 20 -7.58 -9.83 -12.73
CA SER A 20 -7.43 -10.17 -11.32
C SER A 20 -8.65 -10.93 -10.83
N ALA A 21 -8.43 -12.09 -10.19
CA ALA A 21 -9.52 -12.86 -9.60
C ALA A 21 -10.19 -12.06 -8.47
N PHE A 22 -11.52 -12.10 -8.42
CA PHE A 22 -12.27 -11.48 -7.34
C PHE A 22 -12.06 -12.24 -6.02
N LEU A 23 -11.82 -11.49 -4.95
CA LEU A 23 -11.98 -12.01 -3.60
C LEU A 23 -13.45 -12.34 -3.31
N PRO A 24 -13.74 -13.16 -2.29
CA PRO A 24 -15.12 -13.41 -1.88
C PRO A 24 -15.89 -12.11 -1.61
N SER A 25 -17.21 -12.20 -1.84
CA SER A 25 -18.12 -11.09 -1.54
C SER A 25 -17.97 -10.63 -0.09
N LEU A 26 -18.08 -9.32 0.13
CA LEU A 26 -18.02 -8.71 1.46
C LEU A 26 -19.10 -9.24 2.41
N ASN A 27 -20.20 -9.78 1.90
CA ASN A 27 -21.22 -10.45 2.72
C ASN A 27 -20.73 -11.76 3.35
N LEU A 28 -19.82 -12.47 2.68
CA LEU A 28 -19.24 -13.75 3.13
C LEU A 28 -17.94 -13.54 3.90
N ALA A 29 -17.10 -12.62 3.42
CA ALA A 29 -15.83 -12.29 4.03
C ALA A 29 -15.66 -10.77 4.09
N PRO A 30 -16.22 -10.11 5.12
CA PRO A 30 -16.05 -8.68 5.32
C PRO A 30 -14.57 -8.32 5.46
N ARG A 31 -14.21 -7.14 4.96
CA ARG A 31 -12.84 -6.63 5.00
C ARG A 31 -12.80 -5.26 5.66
N LEU A 32 -11.68 -4.98 6.33
CA LEU A 32 -11.36 -3.65 6.86
C LEU A 32 -10.32 -3.02 5.97
N SER A 33 -10.54 -1.76 5.60
CA SER A 33 -9.55 -0.92 4.94
C SER A 33 -8.95 0.00 5.99
N ILE A 34 -7.63 -0.08 6.18
CA ILE A 34 -6.89 0.62 7.23
C ILE A 34 -5.88 1.56 6.56
N PRO A 35 -5.83 2.85 6.95
CA PRO A 35 -4.81 3.77 6.48
C PRO A 35 -3.40 3.29 6.84
N ASN A 36 -2.48 3.36 5.89
CA ASN A 36 -1.07 3.08 6.13
C ASN A 36 -0.46 4.23 6.97
N PRO A 37 0.24 3.98 8.09
CA PRO A 37 0.90 5.05 8.86
C PRO A 37 1.94 5.83 8.05
N TRP A 38 2.53 5.19 7.04
CA TRP A 38 3.45 5.83 6.09
C TRP A 38 2.78 6.22 4.77
N ILE A 39 1.49 6.57 4.82
CA ILE A 39 0.77 7.19 3.70
C ILE A 39 1.47 8.51 3.33
N ARG A 40 1.49 8.85 2.04
CA ARG A 40 2.03 10.12 1.53
C ARG A 40 0.97 11.21 1.55
N SER A 41 1.43 12.46 1.57
CA SER A 41 0.55 13.58 1.25
C SER A 41 0.16 13.52 -0.22
N TYR A 42 -1.12 13.70 -0.50
CA TYR A 42 -1.66 13.84 -1.86
C TYR A 42 -1.76 15.31 -2.28
N SER A 43 -0.94 16.16 -1.66
CA SER A 43 -0.81 17.58 -1.98
C SER A 43 0.63 17.89 -2.37
N PHE A 44 0.83 18.90 -3.22
CA PHE A 44 2.18 19.21 -3.75
C PHE A 44 3.16 19.70 -2.69
N ASP A 45 2.67 20.49 -1.72
CA ASP A 45 3.50 21.11 -0.69
C ASP A 45 3.36 20.44 0.69
N GLY A 46 2.37 19.55 0.84
CA GLY A 46 2.15 18.85 2.10
C GLY A 46 3.23 17.82 2.34
N LYS A 47 3.67 17.74 3.59
CA LYS A 47 4.53 16.68 4.11
C LYS A 47 3.82 15.95 5.21
N GLU A 48 4.07 14.65 5.30
CA GLU A 48 3.52 13.81 6.37
C GLU A 48 4.51 13.74 7.54
N GLU A 49 3.98 13.43 8.72
CA GLU A 49 4.78 13.38 9.96
C GLU A 49 6.00 12.45 9.84
N TRP A 50 5.84 11.30 9.17
CA TRP A 50 6.93 10.35 8.98
C TRP A 50 8.06 10.88 8.08
N GLU A 51 7.80 11.86 7.22
CA GLU A 51 8.80 12.44 6.31
C GLU A 51 9.71 13.44 7.04
N VAL A 52 9.22 14.04 8.11
CA VAL A 52 9.93 15.08 8.87
C VAL A 52 10.44 14.61 10.23
N ASN A 53 9.86 13.53 10.77
CA ASN A 53 10.22 12.98 12.08
C ASN A 53 10.95 11.63 11.94
N PRO A 54 12.28 11.57 12.20
CA PRO A 54 13.04 10.32 12.13
C PRO A 54 12.66 9.31 13.23
N LEU A 55 11.99 9.75 14.29
CA LEU A 55 11.52 8.91 15.40
C LEU A 55 10.04 8.49 15.26
N TYR A 56 9.42 8.74 14.11
CA TYR A 56 7.98 8.48 13.89
C TYR A 56 7.57 7.04 14.23
N CYS A 57 8.39 6.03 13.87
CA CYS A 57 8.08 4.64 14.19
C CYS A 57 7.98 4.35 15.70
N ASN A 58 8.69 5.10 16.56
CA ASN A 58 8.58 4.90 18.02
C ASN A 58 7.16 5.21 18.50
N THR A 59 6.54 6.25 17.97
CA THR A 59 5.13 6.57 18.27
C THR A 59 4.19 5.52 17.68
N VAL A 60 4.43 5.09 16.43
CA VAL A 60 3.59 4.05 15.79
C VAL A 60 3.59 2.76 16.60
N ARG A 61 4.75 2.34 17.12
CA ARG A 61 4.91 1.15 17.97
C ARG A 61 4.14 1.18 19.27
N GLU A 62 3.70 2.34 19.74
CA GLU A 62 2.92 2.46 20.97
C GLU A 62 1.40 2.46 20.67
N ILE A 63 1.02 2.68 19.41
CA ILE A 63 -0.38 2.82 18.99
C ILE A 63 -0.95 1.47 18.55
N TYR A 64 -2.10 1.09 19.11
CA TYR A 64 -2.89 -0.04 18.61
C TYR A 64 -3.39 0.24 17.17
N PRO A 65 -3.31 -0.71 16.23
CA PRO A 65 -2.94 -2.13 16.39
C PRO A 65 -1.46 -2.46 16.15
N TYR A 66 -0.59 -1.46 15.98
CA TYR A 66 0.83 -1.67 15.65
C TYR A 66 1.69 -2.03 16.87
N SER A 67 1.18 -1.79 18.08
CA SER A 67 1.87 -2.09 19.34
C SER A 67 1.88 -3.56 19.74
N ASN A 68 1.01 -4.38 19.16
CA ASN A 68 0.88 -5.79 19.51
C ASN A 68 0.84 -6.68 18.26
N GLY A 69 1.28 -7.94 18.43
CA GLY A 69 1.22 -8.96 17.39
C GLY A 69 2.20 -8.73 16.24
N ASN A 70 1.87 -9.28 15.07
CA ASN A 70 2.72 -9.23 13.87
C ASN A 70 2.41 -8.03 12.95
N ARG A 71 1.56 -7.10 13.41
CA ARG A 71 1.04 -6.02 12.58
C ARG A 71 2.14 -5.19 11.92
N LEU A 72 3.08 -4.70 12.73
CA LEU A 72 4.14 -3.83 12.25
C LEU A 72 5.10 -4.57 11.31
N LEU A 73 5.38 -5.86 11.58
CA LEU A 73 6.19 -6.71 10.71
C LEU A 73 5.50 -6.91 9.35
N ASN A 74 4.19 -7.17 9.33
CA ASN A 74 3.45 -7.30 8.07
C ASN A 74 3.47 -5.99 7.25
N VAL A 75 3.46 -4.82 7.91
CA VAL A 75 3.62 -3.52 7.22
C VAL A 75 5.02 -3.37 6.63
N ILE A 76 6.06 -3.84 7.33
CA ILE A 76 7.43 -3.84 6.81
C ILE A 76 7.56 -4.77 5.59
N ASP A 77 6.98 -5.97 5.65
CA ASP A 77 6.93 -6.90 4.50
C ASP A 77 6.24 -6.25 3.29
N MET A 78 5.11 -5.58 3.51
CA MET A 78 4.40 -4.83 2.48
C MET A 78 5.25 -3.69 1.91
N ALA A 79 5.98 -2.96 2.74
CA ALA A 79 6.87 -1.88 2.32
C ALA A 79 8.04 -2.40 1.46
N ILE A 80 8.60 -3.56 1.79
CA ILE A 80 9.63 -4.22 0.96
C ILE A 80 9.06 -4.61 -0.40
N PHE A 81 7.86 -5.20 -0.43
CA PHE A 81 7.17 -5.52 -1.68
C PHE A 81 6.91 -4.27 -2.53
N ASP A 82 6.40 -3.20 -1.94
CA ASP A 82 6.14 -1.94 -2.62
C ASP A 82 7.44 -1.27 -3.11
N PHE A 83 8.54 -1.36 -2.36
CA PHE A 83 9.84 -0.86 -2.80
C PHE A 83 10.37 -1.60 -4.03
N LEU A 84 10.34 -2.94 -4.00
CA LEU A 84 10.80 -3.77 -5.12
C LEU A 84 10.01 -3.52 -6.41
N THR A 85 8.73 -3.16 -6.28
CA THR A 85 7.89 -2.81 -7.43
C THR A 85 7.90 -1.31 -7.72
N GLY A 86 8.47 -0.45 -6.88
CA GLY A 86 8.42 1.00 -7.02
C GLY A 86 7.01 1.60 -6.85
N ASN A 87 6.13 0.95 -6.07
CA ASN A 87 4.77 1.40 -5.82
C ASN A 87 4.71 2.41 -4.66
N MET A 88 4.56 3.70 -4.98
CA MET A 88 4.46 4.77 -3.98
C MET A 88 3.02 5.03 -3.48
N ASP A 89 2.01 4.33 -4.01
CA ASP A 89 0.58 4.67 -3.83
C ASP A 89 -0.13 3.79 -2.80
N ARG A 90 0.63 3.15 -1.88
CA ARG A 90 0.07 2.32 -0.80
C ARG A 90 -0.51 3.19 0.33
N HIS A 91 -1.63 3.85 0.07
CA HIS A 91 -2.30 4.68 1.07
C HIS A 91 -3.10 3.89 2.10
N HIS A 92 -3.65 2.74 1.71
CA HIS A 92 -4.41 1.85 2.58
C HIS A 92 -4.00 0.41 2.32
N TYR A 93 -4.24 -0.45 3.29
CA TYR A 93 -4.17 -1.89 3.13
C TYR A 93 -5.47 -2.53 3.65
N GLU A 94 -5.81 -3.69 3.11
CA GLU A 94 -7.01 -4.42 3.51
C GLU A 94 -6.70 -5.67 4.32
N MET A 95 -7.68 -6.12 5.09
CA MET A 95 -7.65 -7.40 5.80
C MET A 95 -9.02 -8.01 5.94
N PHE A 96 -9.08 -9.33 6.11
CA PHE A 96 -10.31 -10.00 6.52
C PHE A 96 -10.62 -9.79 7.99
N THR A 97 -11.84 -9.36 8.31
CA THR A 97 -12.29 -9.15 9.70
C THR A 97 -12.20 -10.42 10.54
N LYS A 98 -12.46 -11.58 9.92
CA LYS A 98 -12.50 -12.89 10.59
C LYS A 98 -11.19 -13.27 11.29
N PHE A 99 -10.04 -12.79 10.79
CA PHE A 99 -8.74 -13.13 11.35
C PHE A 99 -8.23 -12.12 12.39
N GLY A 100 -8.98 -11.04 12.65
CA GLY A 100 -8.61 -10.03 13.64
C GLY A 100 -7.24 -9.40 13.35
N ASP A 101 -6.58 -8.94 14.41
CA ASP A 101 -5.33 -8.16 14.30
C ASP A 101 -4.12 -8.98 13.85
N ASP A 102 -4.15 -10.29 14.08
CA ASP A 102 -3.08 -11.24 13.70
C ASP A 102 -3.20 -11.73 12.25
N GLY A 103 -4.24 -11.31 11.52
CA GLY A 103 -4.38 -11.60 10.10
C GLY A 103 -3.28 -10.96 9.23
N PHE A 104 -3.08 -11.53 8.05
CA PHE A 104 -2.17 -10.97 7.04
C PHE A 104 -2.80 -9.78 6.29
N LEU A 105 -1.93 -8.95 5.69
CA LEU A 105 -2.36 -7.81 4.88
C LEU A 105 -2.61 -8.24 3.43
N LEU A 106 -3.70 -7.73 2.84
CA LEU A 106 -4.02 -7.94 1.43
C LEU A 106 -3.35 -6.85 0.58
N HIS A 107 -2.40 -7.26 -0.26
CA HIS A 107 -1.70 -6.37 -1.19
C HIS A 107 -2.52 -6.18 -2.49
N LEU A 108 -3.57 -5.37 -2.42
CA LEU A 108 -4.47 -5.08 -3.55
C LEU A 108 -3.98 -3.86 -4.36
N ASP A 109 -4.55 -3.64 -5.55
CA ASP A 109 -4.35 -2.42 -6.36
C ASP A 109 -2.88 -2.03 -6.66
N ASN A 110 -2.07 -3.00 -7.09
CA ASN A 110 -0.64 -2.83 -7.36
C ASN A 110 -0.29 -2.19 -8.73
N ALA A 111 -1.27 -1.63 -9.44
CA ALA A 111 -1.11 -1.16 -10.82
C ALA A 111 -0.17 0.05 -10.97
N ARG A 112 0.22 0.68 -9.85
CA ARG A 112 1.12 1.83 -9.78
C ARG A 112 2.60 1.46 -9.68
N GLY A 113 2.91 0.16 -9.56
CA GLY A 113 4.28 -0.34 -9.63
C GLY A 113 4.84 -0.36 -11.05
N PHE A 114 6.14 -0.67 -11.16
CA PHE A 114 6.92 -0.84 -12.39
C PHE A 114 6.88 0.35 -13.36
N GLY A 115 6.54 1.55 -12.88
CA GLY A 115 6.47 2.76 -13.70
C GLY A 115 7.83 3.39 -14.03
N ARG A 116 8.89 3.08 -13.27
CA ARG A 116 10.24 3.64 -13.46
C ARG A 116 11.30 2.58 -13.15
N HIS A 117 12.00 2.09 -14.17
CA HIS A 117 12.98 1.00 -14.01
C HIS A 117 14.40 1.46 -13.64
N SER A 118 14.67 2.77 -13.67
CA SER A 118 16.00 3.36 -13.44
C SER A 118 16.02 4.33 -12.26
N HIS A 119 15.01 4.26 -11.39
CA HIS A 119 14.87 5.10 -10.21
C HIS A 119 14.38 4.25 -9.05
N ASP A 120 15.15 4.23 -7.96
CA ASP A 120 14.79 3.55 -6.73
C ASP A 120 14.23 4.58 -5.74
N GLU A 121 12.94 4.46 -5.42
CA GLU A 121 12.30 5.36 -4.46
C GLU A 121 12.49 4.85 -3.02
N THR A 122 13.64 5.18 -2.43
CA THR A 122 14.04 4.70 -1.10
C THR A 122 13.10 5.14 0.02
N SER A 123 12.32 6.20 -0.16
CA SER A 123 11.34 6.63 0.83
C SER A 123 10.22 5.60 1.06
N ILE A 124 9.98 4.66 0.13
CA ILE A 124 9.06 3.53 0.35
C ILE A 124 9.55 2.62 1.50
N LEU A 125 10.87 2.52 1.70
CA LEU A 125 11.47 1.76 2.81
C LEU A 125 11.48 2.53 4.14
N ALA A 126 10.76 3.66 4.27
CA ALA A 126 10.64 4.38 5.54
C ALA A 126 10.18 3.51 6.71
N PRO A 127 9.16 2.61 6.57
CA PRO A 127 8.78 1.70 7.67
C PRO A 127 9.94 0.82 8.12
N LEU A 128 10.69 0.23 7.20
CA LEU A 128 11.84 -0.63 7.51
C LEU A 128 12.97 0.17 8.17
N SER A 129 13.35 1.31 7.58
CA SER A 129 14.50 2.11 8.03
C SER A 129 14.24 2.88 9.33
N GLN A 130 13.00 3.30 9.61
CA GLN A 130 12.66 3.96 10.86
C GLN A 130 12.43 2.97 12.01
N CYS A 131 11.88 1.79 11.72
CA CYS A 131 11.64 0.78 12.74
C CYS A 131 12.90 -0.06 13.02
N CYS A 132 13.71 -0.41 12.03
CA CYS A 132 14.90 -1.26 12.19
C CYS A 132 14.58 -2.62 12.85
N MET A 133 13.62 -3.35 12.29
CA MET A 133 13.27 -4.73 12.67
C MET A 133 13.24 -5.64 11.44
#